data_AF-A0A179B242-F1
#
_entry.id   AF-A0A179B242-F1
#
_cell.length_a   1.000
_cell.length_b   1.000
_cell.length_c   1.000
_cell.angle_alpha   90.00
_cell.angle_beta   90.00
_cell.angle_gamma   90.00
#
_symmetry.space_group_name_H-M   'P 1'
#
loop_
_entity.id
_entity.type
_entity.pdbx_description
1 polymer ?
#
loop_
_entity_poly.entity_id
_entity_poly.type
_entity_poly.pdbx_seq_one_letter_code
_entity_poly.pdbx_strand_id
1 'polypeptide(L)' 'MGRGRQKAKQRKVARDLKYFTPDTDYEALERELKASSKSDDEQDDYDKYDVPPATDEWDEDDWKPSR' A
#
# COMPACT_ATOMS: atom_id res chain seq x y z
N MET A 1 7.65 32.18 25.55
CA MET A 1 8.83 31.87 24.73
C MET A 1 9.01 30.37 24.40
N GLY A 2 7.98 29.51 24.45
CA GLY A 2 8.11 28.05 24.24
C GLY A 2 7.49 27.49 22.94
N ARG A 3 6.54 28.19 22.31
CA ARG A 3 5.76 27.65 21.18
C ARG A 3 6.56 27.48 19.89
N GLY A 4 7.51 28.39 19.60
CA GLY A 4 8.32 28.31 18.37
C GLY A 4 9.22 27.06 18.32
N ARG A 5 9.80 26.69 19.47
CA ARG A 5 10.63 25.47 19.59
C ARG A 5 9.80 24.21 19.46
N GLN A 6 8.60 24.16 20.05
CA GLN A 6 7.68 23.04 19.88
C GLN A 6 7.25 22.88 18.42
N LYS A 7 6.88 23.99 17.75
CA LYS A 7 6.52 23.97 16.33
C LYS A 7 7.67 23.51 15.43
N ALA A 8 8.89 23.91 15.73
CA ALA A 8 10.08 23.43 15.01
C ALA A 8 10.30 21.93 15.21
N LYS A 9 10.21 21.43 16.46
CA LYS A 9 10.32 19.99 16.76
C LYS A 9 9.23 19.18 16.05
N GLN A 10 7.98 19.63 16.08
CA GLN A 10 6.86 18.96 15.40
C GLN A 10 7.06 18.91 13.88
N ARG A 11 7.53 20.00 13.27
CA ARG A 11 7.84 20.02 11.83
C ARG A 11 8.95 19.05 11.46
N LYS A 12 9.98 18.91 12.31
CA LYS A 12 11.04 17.92 12.09
C LYS A 12 10.44 16.50 12.12
N VAL A 13 9.73 16.15 13.18
CA VAL A 13 9.08 14.84 13.31
C VAL A 13 8.13 14.55 12.15
N ALA A 14 7.32 15.52 11.74
CA ALA A 14 6.40 15.35 10.63
C ALA A 14 7.12 15.12 9.29
N ARG A 15 8.26 15.76 9.06
CA ARG A 15 9.08 15.51 7.86
C ARG A 15 9.73 14.13 7.93
N ASP A 16 10.27 13.77 9.09
CA ASP A 16 10.87 12.46 9.31
C ASP A 16 9.81 11.39 9.01
N LEU A 17 8.59 11.51 9.54
CA LEU A 17 7.47 10.60 9.25
C LEU A 17 7.02 10.61 7.78
N LYS A 18 6.93 11.79 7.16
CA LYS A 18 6.45 11.92 5.77
C LYS A 18 7.41 11.28 4.77
N TYR A 19 8.71 11.41 5.03
CA TYR A 19 9.77 10.93 4.15
C TYR A 19 10.48 9.70 4.73
N PHE A 20 9.90 9.06 5.74
CA PHE A 20 10.41 7.82 6.29
C PHE A 20 10.10 6.70 5.31
N THR A 21 11.14 6.19 4.66
CA THR A 21 11.10 4.93 3.95
C THR A 21 11.67 3.87 4.88
N PRO A 22 10.87 2.90 5.36
CA PRO A 22 11.41 1.81 6.14
C PRO A 22 12.40 1.00 5.30
N ASP A 23 13.50 0.56 5.90
CA ASP A 23 14.39 -0.40 5.26
C ASP A 23 13.65 -1.74 5.15
N THR A 24 13.51 -2.25 3.94
CA THR A 24 12.87 -3.54 3.68
C THR A 24 13.91 -4.64 3.77
N ASP A 25 13.69 -5.62 4.66
CA ASP A 25 14.52 -6.82 4.73
C ASP A 25 14.15 -7.76 3.57
N TYR A 26 14.97 -7.73 2.52
CA TYR A 26 14.77 -8.55 1.33
C TYR A 26 14.98 -10.05 1.59
N GLU A 27 15.82 -10.43 2.56
CA GLU A 27 16.07 -11.85 2.87
C GLU A 27 14.85 -12.49 3.54
N ALA A 28 14.19 -11.75 4.44
CA ALA A 28 12.94 -12.17 5.05
C ALA A 28 11.82 -12.33 4.00
N LEU A 29 11.69 -11.35 3.09
CA LEU A 29 10.70 -11.38 2.01
C LEU A 29 10.90 -12.58 1.08
N GLU A 30 12.14 -12.85 0.64
CA GLU A 30 12.44 -14.01 -0.19
C GLU A 30 12.08 -15.33 0.48
N ARG A 31 12.31 -15.44 1.80
CA ARG A 31 11.97 -16.64 2.56
C ARG A 31 10.46 -16.86 2.62
N GLU A 32 9.69 -15.80 2.83
CA GLU A 32 8.22 -15.86 2.85
C GLU A 32 7.66 -16.26 1.48
N LEU A 33 8.15 -15.68 0.39
CA LEU A 33 7.75 -16.04 -0.97
C LEU A 33 8.08 -17.51 -1.29
N LYS A 34 9.28 -17.97 -0.95
CA LYS A 34 9.70 -19.37 -1.15
C LYS A 34 8.98 -20.36 -0.22
N ALA A 35 8.42 -19.90 0.90
CA ALA A 35 7.59 -20.71 1.79
C ALA A 35 6.15 -20.79 1.27
N SER A 36 5.58 -19.66 0.82
CA SER A 36 4.26 -19.59 0.18
C SER A 36 4.19 -20.42 -1.09
N SER A 37 5.27 -20.48 -1.88
CA SER A 37 5.33 -21.31 -3.10
C SER A 37 5.46 -22.81 -2.83
N LYS A 38 5.69 -23.23 -1.58
CA LYS A 38 5.73 -24.66 -1.18
C LYS A 38 4.43 -25.11 -0.53
N SER A 39 3.60 -24.18 -0.07
CA SER A 39 2.21 -24.42 0.37
C SER A 39 1.23 -24.25 -0.79
N ASP A 40 1.64 -24.61 -2.01
CA ASP A 40 0.86 -24.44 -3.23
C ASP A 40 -0.15 -25.58 -3.48
N ASP A 41 -0.55 -26.29 -2.43
CA ASP A 41 -1.69 -27.21 -2.46
C ASP A 41 -3.02 -26.47 -2.15
N GLU A 42 -2.99 -25.14 -1.96
CA GLU A 42 -4.18 -24.30 -1.68
C GLU A 42 -4.50 -23.28 -2.80
N GLN A 43 -3.93 -23.46 -4.01
CA GLN A 43 -4.12 -22.55 -5.16
C GLN A 43 -5.49 -22.66 -5.85
N ASP A 44 -6.42 -23.46 -5.34
CA ASP A 44 -7.74 -23.70 -5.94
C ASP A 44 -8.79 -22.59 -5.67
N ASP A 45 -8.54 -21.61 -4.79
CA ASP A 45 -9.54 -20.58 -4.44
C ASP A 45 -9.48 -19.30 -5.32
N TYR A 46 -8.46 -19.14 -6.17
CA TYR A 46 -8.36 -17.99 -7.08
C TYR A 46 -9.32 -18.08 -8.27
N ASP A 47 -9.68 -19.29 -8.68
CA ASP A 47 -10.65 -19.54 -9.77
C ASP A 47 -12.11 -19.38 -9.31
N LYS A 48 -12.37 -19.19 -8.01
CA LYS A 48 -13.73 -19.06 -7.45
C LYS A 48 -14.31 -17.65 -7.61
N TYR A 49 -13.49 -16.66 -7.92
CA TYR A 49 -13.96 -15.31 -8.21
C TYR A 49 -14.09 -15.15 -9.72
N ASP A 50 -15.32 -15.22 -10.20
CA ASP A 50 -15.69 -14.83 -11.57
C ASP A 50 -15.51 -13.31 -11.70
N VAL A 51 -14.26 -12.89 -11.94
CA VAL A 51 -13.93 -11.48 -12.16
C VAL A 51 -14.41 -11.13 -13.56
N PRO A 52 -15.45 -10.28 -13.71
CA PRO A 52 -15.89 -9.86 -15.02
C PRO A 52 -14.72 -9.20 -15.76
N PRO A 53 -14.58 -9.40 -17.08
CA PRO A 53 -13.54 -8.76 -17.85
C PRO A 53 -13.61 -7.26 -17.62
N ALA A 54 -12.45 -6.62 -17.42
CA ALA A 54 -12.38 -5.17 -17.30
C ALA A 54 -12.91 -4.55 -18.59
N THR A 55 -14.20 -4.23 -18.62
CA THR A 55 -14.78 -3.37 -19.63
C THR A 55 -14.33 -1.96 -19.30
N ASP A 56 -13.90 -1.20 -20.30
CA ASP A 56 -13.66 0.25 -20.21
C ASP A 56 -14.98 1.03 -20.03
N GLU A 57 -15.95 0.46 -19.31
CA GLU A 57 -17.24 1.03 -18.93
C GLU A 57 -17.22 1.37 -17.43
N TRP A 58 -16.05 1.74 -16.91
CA TRP A 58 -15.99 2.44 -15.65
C TRP A 58 -16.49 3.86 -15.92
N ASP A 59 -17.71 4.14 -15.48
CA ASP A 59 -18.41 5.42 -15.66
C ASP A 59 -17.46 6.61 -15.42
N GLU A 60 -16.97 7.20 -16.51
CA GLU A 60 -16.20 8.45 -16.48
C GLU A 60 -16.98 9.61 -15.83
N ASP A 61 -18.28 9.41 -15.59
CA ASP A 61 -19.18 10.35 -14.94
C ASP A 61 -19.16 10.29 -13.40
N ASP A 62 -18.68 9.20 -12.78
CA ASP A 62 -18.67 9.07 -11.31
C ASP A 62 -17.55 9.90 -10.65
N TRP A 63 -16.49 10.21 -11.41
CA TRP A 63 -15.36 11.03 -10.95
C TRP A 63 -15.44 12.49 -11.39
N LYS A 64 -16.42 12.89 -12.23
CA LYS A 64 -16.50 14.29 -12.68
C LYS A 64 -16.91 15.19 -11.50
N PRO A 65 -16.03 16.08 -11.01
CA PRO A 65 -16.46 17.04 -10.00
C PRO A 65 -17.52 17.94 -10.63
N SER A 66 -18.68 18.04 -9.99
CA SER A 66 -19.75 18.95 -10.39
C SER A 66 -19.16 20.37 -10.52
N ARG A 67 -19.22 20.93 -11.72
CA ARG A 67 -18.78 22.29 -12.03
C ARG A 67 -19.78 23.33 -11.53
#